data_AF-A0A529FG64-F1
#
_entry.id   AF-A0A529FG64-F1
#
_cell.length_a   1.000
_cell.length_b   1.000
_cell.length_c   1.000
_cell.angle_alpha   90.00
_cell.angle_beta   90.00
_cell.angle_gamma   90.00
#
_symmetry.space_group_name_H-M   'P 1'
#
loop_
_entity.id
_entity.type
_entity.pdbx_description
1 polymer ?
#
loop_
_entity_poly.entity_id
_entity_poly.type
_entity_poly.pdbx_seq_one_letter_code
_entity_poly.pdbx_strand_id
1 'polypeptide(L)' 'LVFGLIDKSSFRYILLCCNYVAHARYSPGRLALDRVMAAWAASGGETFDFTIGDEPFKADFGCTRTPMHEFRL' A
#
# COMPACT_ATOMS: atom_id res chain seq x y z
N LEU A 1 -4.21 -7.16 -8.89
CA LEU A 1 -2.76 -6.93 -9.06
C LEU A 1 -2.34 -5.79 -8.13
N VAL A 2 -1.30 -5.98 -7.34
CA VAL A 2 -0.64 -4.90 -6.60
C VAL A 2 0.71 -4.69 -7.26
N PHE A 3 1.03 -3.44 -7.56
CA PHE A 3 2.26 -3.04 -8.22
C PHE A 3 2.95 -1.95 -7.39
N GLY A 4 4.27 -2.04 -7.33
CA GLY A 4 5.10 -1.14 -6.55
C GLY A 4 6.58 -1.27 -6.91
N LEU A 5 7.39 -0.46 -6.25
CA LEU A 5 8.85 -0.47 -6.38
C LEU A 5 9.48 -0.92 -5.08
N ILE A 6 10.52 -1.74 -5.16
CA ILE A 6 11.40 -2.01 -4.03
C ILE A 6 12.55 -1.02 -4.11
N ASP A 7 12.70 -0.20 -3.06
CA ASP A 7 13.86 0.67 -2.86
C ASP A 7 14.42 0.39 -1.46
N LYS A 8 15.63 -0.16 -1.40
CA LYS A 8 16.28 -0.64 -0.18
C LYS A 8 15.36 -1.64 0.56
N SER A 9 15.06 -1.38 1.84
CA SER A 9 14.19 -2.22 2.69
C SER A 9 12.71 -1.82 2.64
N SER A 10 12.32 -0.97 1.69
CA SER A 10 10.94 -0.46 1.55
C SER A 10 10.29 -0.92 0.26
N PHE A 11 9.07 -1.46 0.37
CA PHE A 11 8.17 -1.63 -0.76
C PHE A 11 7.27 -0.40 -0.87
N ARG A 12 7.38 0.34 -1.98
CA ARG A 12 6.55 1.51 -2.30
C ARG A 12 5.37 1.12 -3.17
N TYR A 13 4.18 1.18 -2.59
CA TYR A 13 2.93 0.91 -3.27
C TYR A 13 2.59 2.01 -4.29
N ILE A 14 2.34 1.63 -5.54
CA ILE A 14 2.00 2.56 -6.63
C ILE A 14 0.57 2.34 -7.11
N LEU A 15 0.20 1.07 -7.37
CA LEU A 15 -1.08 0.77 -8.01
C LEU A 15 -1.67 -0.52 -7.48
N LEU A 16 -2.97 -0.49 -7.19
CA LEU A 16 -3.79 -1.66 -6.97
C LEU A 16 -4.89 -1.71 -8.02
N CYS A 17 -4.97 -2.84 -8.71
CA CYS A 17 -6.04 -3.13 -9.66
C CYS A 17 -6.84 -4.34 -9.18
N CYS A 18 -8.14 -4.14 -8.98
CA CYS A 18 -9.11 -5.18 -8.65
C CYS A 18 -10.38 -4.97 -9.48
N ASN A 19 -11.06 -6.06 -9.82
CA ASN A 19 -12.40 -5.98 -10.41
C ASN A 19 -13.43 -5.65 -9.32
N TYR A 20 -13.53 -4.36 -8.99
CA TYR A 20 -14.47 -3.88 -7.98
C TYR A 20 -15.93 -4.03 -8.40
N VAL A 21 -16.22 -3.93 -9.70
CA VAL A 21 -17.59 -4.11 -10.22
C VAL A 21 -18.15 -5.48 -9.82
N ALA A 22 -17.34 -6.54 -9.93
CA ALA A 22 -17.77 -7.89 -9.58
C ALA A 22 -17.62 -8.21 -8.07
N HIS A 23 -16.64 -7.61 -7.39
CA HIS A 23 -16.17 -8.12 -6.10
C HIS A 23 -16.10 -7.10 -4.95
N ALA A 24 -16.56 -5.86 -5.10
CA ALA A 24 -16.43 -4.82 -4.07
C ALA A 24 -16.88 -5.27 -2.66
N ARG A 25 -17.97 -6.04 -2.56
CA ARG A 25 -18.51 -6.56 -1.28
C ARG A 25 -17.56 -7.47 -0.50
N TYR A 26 -16.49 -7.95 -1.13
CA TYR A 26 -15.49 -8.83 -0.50
C TYR A 26 -14.20 -8.11 -0.14
N SER A 27 -14.15 -6.78 -0.26
CA SER A 27 -12.96 -5.96 0.03
C SER A 27 -11.68 -6.46 -0.69
N PRO A 28 -11.71 -6.70 -2.01
CA PRO A 28 -10.60 -7.35 -2.72
C PRO A 28 -9.30 -6.56 -2.62
N GLY A 29 -9.38 -5.22 -2.50
CA GLY A 29 -8.21 -4.38 -2.29
C GLY A 29 -7.52 -4.63 -0.95
N ARG A 30 -8.27 -4.73 0.15
CA ARG A 30 -7.71 -5.04 1.48
C ARG A 30 -7.06 -6.41 1.51
N LEU A 31 -7.72 -7.42 0.93
CA LEU A 31 -7.17 -8.79 0.84
C LEU A 31 -5.89 -8.83 0.00
N ALA A 32 -5.82 -8.06 -1.09
CA ALA A 32 -4.63 -8.01 -1.92
C ALA A 32 -3.45 -7.32 -1.20
N LEU A 33 -3.72 -6.22 -0.49
CA LEU A 33 -2.70 -5.51 0.30
C LEU A 33 -2.16 -6.37 1.44
N ASP A 34 -3.05 -7.00 2.22
CA ASP A 34 -2.68 -7.90 3.32
C ASP A 34 -1.75 -9.03 2.85
N ARG A 35 -2.09 -9.69 1.74
CA ARG A 35 -1.26 -10.75 1.16
C ARG A 35 0.12 -10.27 0.71
N VAL A 36 0.21 -9.08 0.11
CA VAL A 36 1.49 -8.55 -0.36
C VAL A 36 2.35 -8.07 0.81
N MET A 37 1.75 -7.46 1.84
CA MET A 37 2.46 -7.11 3.06
C MET A 37 3.03 -8.35 3.76
N ALA A 38 2.23 -9.42 3.89
CA ALA A 38 2.68 -10.68 4.46
C ALA A 38 3.83 -11.30 3.65
N ALA A 39 3.72 -11.32 2.32
CA ALA A 39 4.78 -11.80 1.45
C ALA A 39 6.06 -10.95 1.54
N TRP A 40 5.92 -9.63 1.62
CA TRP A 40 7.03 -8.70 1.77
C TRP A 40 7.77 -8.90 3.10
N ALA A 41 7.03 -8.98 4.20
CA ALA A 41 7.58 -9.29 5.52
C ALA A 41 8.29 -10.66 5.54
N ALA A 42 7.70 -11.69 4.94
CA ALA A 42 8.31 -13.01 4.83
C ALA A 42 9.59 -13.02 3.99
N SER A 43 9.75 -12.07 3.07
CA SER A 43 10.99 -11.89 2.28
C SER A 43 12.08 -11.08 2.99
N GLY A 44 11.84 -10.63 4.24
CA GLY A 44 12.77 -9.80 5.00
C GLY A 44 12.62 -8.30 4.76
N GLY A 45 11.52 -7.87 4.14
CA GLY A 45 11.18 -6.46 3.98
C GLY A 45 10.87 -5.78 5.32
N GLU A 46 11.28 -4.52 5.48
CA GLU A 46 11.11 -3.78 6.73
C GLU A 46 9.91 -2.85 6.70
N THR A 47 9.71 -2.15 5.57
CA THR A 47 8.68 -1.11 5.46
C THR A 47 7.78 -1.37 4.26
N PHE A 48 6.46 -1.22 4.47
CA PHE A 48 5.47 -1.12 3.40
C PHE A 48 4.93 0.31 3.37
N ASP A 49 5.22 1.03 2.30
CA ASP A 49 4.90 2.45 2.14
C ASP A 49 3.71 2.60 1.18
N PHE A 50 2.59 3.11 1.70
CA PHE A 50 1.38 3.43 0.92
C PHE A 50 1.52 4.65 0.01
N THR A 51 2.68 5.30 0.04
CA THR A 51 3.05 6.51 -0.71
C THR A 51 2.08 7.65 -0.43
N ILE A 52 1.51 8.25 -1.48
CA ILE A 52 0.68 9.45 -1.39
C ILE A 52 -0.77 9.12 -1.09
N GLY A 53 -1.51 10.10 -0.55
CA GLY A 53 -2.95 10.04 -0.31
C GLY A 53 -3.31 9.82 1.15
N ASP A 54 -4.49 10.29 1.53
CA ASP A 54 -5.03 10.32 2.89
C ASP A 54 -6.26 9.42 3.06
N GLU A 55 -6.42 8.41 2.19
CA GLU A 55 -7.55 7.49 2.24
C GLU A 55 -7.62 6.78 3.62
N PRO A 56 -8.79 6.82 4.30
CA PRO A 56 -8.90 6.35 5.68
C PRO A 56 -8.44 4.91 5.93
N PHE A 57 -8.63 4.02 4.95
CA PHE A 57 -8.31 2.59 5.11
C PHE A 57 -6.82 2.33 5.38
N LYS A 58 -5.92 3.25 4.99
CA LYS A 58 -4.48 3.11 5.23
C LYS A 58 -4.16 3.13 6.72
N ALA A 59 -4.89 3.92 7.50
CA ALA A 59 -4.70 3.99 8.95
C ALA A 59 -5.02 2.66 9.64
N ASP A 60 -5.96 1.87 9.09
CA ASP A 60 -6.32 0.57 9.63
C ASP A 60 -5.20 -0.48 9.53
N PHE A 61 -4.17 -0.22 8.72
CA PHE A 61 -2.97 -1.06 8.63
C PHE A 61 -1.88 -0.66 9.65
N GLY A 62 -2.17 0.29 10.54
CA GLY A 62 -1.21 0.77 11.54
C GLY A 62 -0.14 1.71 10.97
N CYS A 63 -0.41 2.34 9.82
CA CYS A 63 0.55 3.21 9.15
C CYS A 63 0.79 4.52 9.90
N THR A 64 2.05 4.93 9.95
CA THR A 64 2.44 6.26 10.41
C THR A 64 2.33 7.25 9.25
N ARG A 65 1.55 8.33 9.43
CA ARG A 65 1.47 9.40 8.43
C ARG A 65 2.76 10.21 8.41
N THR A 66 3.29 10.46 7.22
CA THR A 66 4.39 11.40 6.98
C THR A 66 3.86 12.62 6.19
N PRO A 67 4.35 13.84 6.48
CA PRO A 67 3.95 15.01 5.72
C PRO A 67 4.56 14.97 4.32
N MET A 68 3.77 15.33 3.30
CA MET A 68 4.27 15.59 1.96
C MET A 68 4.40 17.11 1.77
N HIS A 69 5.57 17.55 1.33
CA HIS A 69 5.87 18.96 1.15
C HIS A 69 5.86 19.32 -0.35
N GLU A 70 5.27 20.46 -0.67
CA GLU A 70 5.41 21.08 -1.98
C GLU A 70 6.70 21.90 -2.01
N PHE A 71 7.48 21.77 -3.08
CA PHE A 71 8.59 22.66 -3.33
C PHE A 71 8.10 23.89 -4.10
N ARG A 72 8.39 25.09 -3.60
CA ARG A 72 8.07 26.36 -4.26
C ARG A 72 9.38 27.05 -4.66
N LEU A 73 9.48 27.42 -5.93
CA LEU A 73 10.56 28.22 -6.52
C LEU A 73 10.23 29.71 -6.43
#